data_AF-A0A8T6W9I7-F1
#
_entry.id   AF-A0A8T6W9I7-F1
#
_cell.length_a   1.000
_cell.length_b   1.000
_cell.length_c   1.000
_cell.angle_alpha   90.00
_cell.angle_beta   90.00
_cell.angle_gamma   90.00
#
_symmetry.space_group_name_H-M   'P 1'
#
loop_
_entity.id
_entity.type
_entity.pdbx_description
1 polymer ?
#
loop_
_entity_poly.entity_id
_entity_poly.type
_entity_poly.pdbx_seq_one_letter_code
_entity_poly.pdbx_strand_id
1 'polypeptide(L)' 'ALELIPGIGKKYMWQILDERDRKPFKNFEDLQQRANMPNPAKLLAKRILEELAGESKHRLFTRAL' A
#
# COMPACT_ATOMS: atom_id res chain seq x y z
N ALA A 1 -3.02 -0.79 8.77
CA ALA A 1 -3.69 -0.55 7.46
C ALA A 1 -2.82 -0.99 6.28
N LEU A 2 -1.51 -0.69 6.25
CA LEU A 2 -0.62 -1.08 5.15
C LEU A 2 -0.61 -2.59 4.87
N GLU A 3 -0.70 -3.42 5.91
CA GLU A 3 -0.78 -4.89 5.78
C GLU A 3 -2.04 -5.40 5.07
N LEU A 4 -3.05 -4.55 4.89
CA LEU A 4 -4.24 -4.90 4.13
C LEU A 4 -3.99 -4.84 2.61
N ILE A 5 -2.87 -4.26 2.17
CA ILE A 5 -2.47 -4.27 0.76
C ILE A 5 -1.88 -5.65 0.46
N PRO A 6 -2.41 -6.39 -0.54
CA PRO A 6 -1.91 -7.71 -0.88
C PRO A 6 -0.41 -7.69 -1.18
N GLY A 7 0.33 -8.63 -0.58
CA GLY A 7 1.79 -8.71 -0.73
C GLY A 7 2.59 -7.84 0.26
N ILE A 8 1.94 -7.03 1.10
CA ILE A 8 2.60 -6.26 2.14
C ILE A 8 2.42 -6.93 3.50
N GLY A 9 3.47 -7.63 3.95
CA GLY A 9 3.56 -8.17 5.31
C GLY A 9 4.26 -7.22 6.29
N LYS A 10 4.37 -7.65 7.56
CA LYS A 10 5.01 -6.89 8.66
C LYS A 10 6.36 -6.26 8.29
N LYS A 11 7.24 -7.02 7.62
CA LYS A 11 8.57 -6.54 7.21
C LYS A 11 8.48 -5.33 6.27
N TYR A 12 7.64 -5.42 5.24
CA TYR A 12 7.43 -4.32 4.31
C TYR A 12 6.73 -3.14 4.99
N MET A 13 5.76 -3.40 5.87
CA MET A 13 5.11 -2.34 6.64
C MET A 13 6.14 -1.50 7.42
N TRP A 14 7.02 -2.14 8.19
CA TRP A 14 8.05 -1.44 8.96
C TRP A 14 9.01 -0.67 8.05
N GLN A 15 9.48 -1.27 6.96
CA GLN A 15 10.35 -0.59 6.02
C GLN A 15 9.70 0.67 5.41
N ILE A 16 8.42 0.60 5.06
CA ILE A 16 7.68 1.76 4.53
C ILE A 16 7.56 2.87 5.59
N LEU A 17 7.31 2.51 6.85
CA LEU A 17 7.20 3.47 7.95
C LEU A 17 8.55 4.15 8.24
N ASP A 18 9.62 3.37 8.39
CA ASP A 18 10.96 3.88 8.68
C ASP A 18 11.45 4.83 7.59
N GLU A 19 11.23 4.48 6.32
CA GLU A 19 11.57 5.36 5.19
C GLU A 19 10.70 6.62 5.18
N ARG A 20 9.40 6.50 5.46
CA ARG A 20 8.51 7.67 5.51
C ARG A 20 8.90 8.65 6.62
N ASP A 21 9.32 8.14 7.77
CA ASP A 21 9.73 8.96 8.92
C ASP A 21 10.99 9.77 8.62
N ARG A 22 11.92 9.23 7.81
CA ARG A 22 13.08 9.98 7.31
C ARG A 22 12.67 11.10 6.37
N LYS A 23 11.75 10.81 5.44
CA LYS A 23 11.23 11.77 4.46
C LYS A 23 9.96 11.26 3.78
N PRO A 24 8.92 12.11 3.62
CA PRO A 24 7.73 11.75 2.86
C PRO A 24 8.07 11.29 1.44
N PHE A 25 7.35 10.28 0.95
CA PHE A 25 7.48 9.82 -0.43
C PHE A 25 6.92 10.85 -1.40
N LYS A 26 7.64 11.10 -2.50
CA LYS A 26 7.21 12.08 -3.51
C LYS A 26 6.27 11.49 -4.56
N ASN A 27 6.46 10.22 -4.90
CA ASN A 27 5.73 9.51 -5.94
C ASN A 27 5.92 7.99 -5.78
N PHE A 28 5.32 7.19 -6.67
CA PHE A 28 5.44 5.73 -6.61
C PHE A 28 6.83 5.20 -6.93
N GLU A 29 7.62 5.89 -7.74
CA GLU A 29 9.00 5.49 -8.03
C GLU A 29 9.89 5.65 -6.79
N ASP A 30 9.77 6.77 -6.07
CA ASP A 30 10.47 7.03 -4.80
C ASP A 30 10.10 5.98 -3.74
N LEU A 31 8.82 5.60 -3.67
CA LEU A 31 8.35 4.52 -2.79
C LEU A 31 8.94 3.16 -3.19
N GLN A 32 8.96 2.84 -4.48
CA GLN A 32 9.54 1.59 -4.98
C GLN A 32 11.04 1.49 -4.68
N GLN A 33 11.80 2.57 -4.92
CA GLN A 33 13.25 2.59 -4.72
C GLN A 33 13.63 2.52 -3.24
N ARG A 34 12.94 3.27 -2.36
CA ARG A 34 13.32 3.38 -0.95
C ARG A 34 12.75 2.27 -0.08
N ALA A 35 11.48 1.90 -0.31
CA ALA A 35 10.81 0.87 0.48
C ALA A 35 10.88 -0.53 -0.16
N ASN A 36 11.68 -0.71 -1.23
CA ASN A 36 11.78 -1.94 -2.02
C ASN A 36 10.41 -2.52 -2.42
N MET A 37 9.39 -1.66 -2.55
CA MET A 37 8.02 -2.08 -2.80
C MET A 37 7.82 -2.34 -4.29
N PRO A 38 7.63 -3.59 -4.75
CA PRO A 38 7.55 -3.88 -6.17
C PRO A 38 6.25 -3.35 -6.75
N ASN A 39 6.37 -2.43 -7.70
CA ASN A 39 5.27 -1.86 -8.48
C ASN A 39 4.08 -1.38 -7.61
N PRO A 40 4.27 -0.31 -6.79
CA PRO A 40 3.29 0.13 -5.80
C PRO A 40 1.90 0.42 -6.38
N ALA A 41 1.85 0.99 -7.58
CA ALA A 41 0.60 1.27 -8.29
C ALA A 41 -0.22 0.00 -8.52
N LYS A 42 0.42 -1.10 -8.94
CA LYS A 42 -0.24 -2.38 -9.18
C LYS A 42 -0.80 -2.99 -7.89
N LEU A 43 -0.05 -2.89 -6.79
CA LEU A 43 -0.49 -3.41 -5.49
C LEU A 43 -1.71 -2.64 -4.97
N LEU A 44 -1.69 -1.31 -5.09
CA LEU A 44 -2.82 -0.46 -4.74
C LEU A 44 -4.03 -0.72 -5.64
N ALA A 45 -3.83 -0.83 -6.96
CA ALA A 45 -4.91 -1.14 -7.89
C ALA A 45 -5.57 -2.50 -7.58
N LYS A 46 -4.76 -3.53 -7.31
CA LYS A 46 -5.28 -4.84 -6.89
C LYS A 46 -6.13 -4.72 -5.63
N ARG A 47 -5.65 -3.97 -4.63
CA ARG A 47 -6.41 -3.76 -3.39
C ARG A 47 -7.74 -3.04 -3.64
N ILE A 48 -7.76 -2.02 -4.49
CA ILE A 48 -8.98 -1.30 -4.84
C ILE A 48 -10.00 -2.26 -5.49
N LEU A 49 -9.54 -3.12 -6.41
CA LEU A 49 -10.39 -4.11 -7.07
C LEU A 49 -10.97 -5.12 -6.07
N GLU A 50 -10.18 -5.64 -5.12
CA GLU A 50 -10.66 -6.53 -4.05
C GLU A 50 -11.73 -5.85 -3.17
N GLU A 51 -11.57 -4.56 -2.87
CA GLU A 51 -12.57 -3.80 -2.12
C GLU A 51 -13.86 -3.56 -2.92
N LEU A 52 -13.76 -3.31 -4.22
CA LEU A 52 -14.92 -3.17 -5.12
C LEU A 52 -15.67 -4.49 -5.30
N ALA A 53 -14.95 -5.61 -5.36
CA ALA A 53 -15.53 -6.96 -5.46
C ALA A 53 -16.23 -7.42 -4.17
N GLY A 54 -16.10 -6.67 -3.07
CA GLY A 54 -16.68 -7.03 -1.77
C GLY A 54 -15.89 -8.13 -1.03
N GLU A 55 -14.69 -8.47 -1.51
CA GLU A 55 -13.83 -9.51 -0.93
C GLU A 55 -13.11 -9.02 0.33
N SER A 56 -13.09 -7.71 0.58
CA SER A 56 -12.47 -7.13 1.77
C SER A 56 -13.47 -6.66 2.81
N LYS A 57 -13.31 -7.13 4.05
CA LYS A 57 -14.06 -6.66 5.23
C LYS A 57 -13.77 -5.18 5.56
N HIS A 58 -12.60 -4.69 5.19
CA HIS A 58 -12.18 -3.30 5.45
C HIS A 58 -12.05 -2.54 4.13
N ARG A 59 -12.78 -1.42 4.01
CA ARG A 59 -12.65 -0.51 2.87
C ARG A 59 -11.69 0.62 3.23
N LEU A 60 -10.56 0.71 2.53
CA LEU A 60 -9.60 1.80 2.64
C LEU A 60 -9.80 2.84 1.53
N PHE A 61 -10.19 2.40 0.33
CA PHE A 61 -10.26 3.23 -0.87
C PHE A 61 -11.68 3.44 -1.38
N THR A 62 -12.61 2.52 -1.10
CA THR A 62 -13.97 2.50 -1.71
C THR A 62 -15.10 2.73 -0.70
N ARG A 63 -14.84 3.48 0.38
CA ARG A 63 -15.90 3.87 1.33
C ARG A 63 -16.93 4.75 0.61
N ALA A 64 -18.22 4.43 0.78
CA ALA A 64 -19.28 5.35 0.38
C ALA A 64 -19.21 6.60 1.27
N LEU A 65 -19.41 7.77 0.66
CA LEU A 65 -19.51 9.06 1.35
C LEU A 65 -20.76 9.12 2.24
#